data_AF-A0AAD9J1B9-F1
#
_entry.id   AF-A0AAD9J1B9-F1
#
_cell.length_a   1.000
_cell.length_b   1.000
_cell.length_c   1.000
_cell.angle_alpha   90.00
_cell.angle_beta   90.00
_cell.angle_gamma   90.00
#
_symmetry.space_group_name_H-M   'P 1'
#
loop_
_entity.id
_entity.type
_entity.pdbx_description
1 polymer ?
#
loop_
_entity_poly.entity_id
_entity_poly.type
_entity_poly.pdbx_seq_one_letter_code
_entity_poly.pdbx_strand_id
1 'polypeptide(L)'
;MLFKILLLRIVPRFLIMQTAVFLNVNIKLLFNSVSAQDISVFDNIAEILPRLPDPENGPAPVATENFRCGCRYADGPCSLMFSLEELDGIRCCYLEMNREELDIAILAQLSCGMHMSKITSHGRKEGTPRKTQRTDFFHHGQRICRDTFKHMHGIGQDKLNALIKHYKVNGITPRQHGNAKRLPSNALKMEDNAFVAHFLLNYAETHGMHLPGRVPGYWRADLKLLPTNCTKRRVYMTTAPPLL
;
A
#
# COMPACT_ATOMS: atom_id res chain seq x y z
N MET A 1 -28.41 36.80 30.51
CA MET A 1 -29.29 35.66 30.17
C MET A 1 -29.50 35.72 28.66
N LEU A 2 -28.82 34.93 27.83
CA LEU A 2 -28.80 33.46 27.70
C LEU A 2 -29.49 33.11 26.37
N PHE A 3 -28.85 32.24 25.59
CA PHE A 3 -29.34 31.62 24.34
C PHE A 3 -29.35 32.45 23.05
N LYS A 4 -28.14 32.86 22.61
CA LYS A 4 -27.76 32.66 21.20
C LYS A 4 -27.05 31.31 21.11
N ILE A 5 -27.82 30.24 20.93
CA ILE A 5 -27.35 28.87 20.67
C ILE A 5 -28.15 28.35 19.48
N LEU A 6 -27.52 28.28 18.31
CA LEU A 6 -27.43 27.04 17.50
C LEU A 6 -26.38 27.20 16.38
N LEU A 7 -25.13 26.96 16.77
CA LEU A 7 -24.11 26.16 16.07
C LEU A 7 -23.97 26.31 14.54
N LEU A 8 -23.15 27.29 14.14
CA LEU A 8 -22.25 27.16 12.99
C LEU A 8 -20.80 27.24 13.50
N ARG A 9 -19.96 26.33 12.96
CA ARG A 9 -18.48 26.31 13.02
C ARG A 9 -17.84 25.97 14.36
N ILE A 10 -17.85 24.66 14.68
CA ILE A 10 -16.79 24.02 15.46
C ILE A 10 -16.00 23.15 14.47
N VAL A 11 -14.86 23.66 14.03
CA VAL A 11 -13.77 22.85 13.47
C VAL A 11 -12.89 22.48 14.66
N PRO A 12 -12.86 21.23 15.15
CA PRO A 12 -11.86 20.85 16.11
C PRO A 12 -10.67 20.26 15.35
N ARG A 13 -9.58 20.99 15.54
CA ARG A 13 -8.18 20.76 15.20
C ARG A 13 -7.60 19.48 15.88
N PHE A 14 -8.37 18.40 15.96
CA PHE A 14 -8.13 17.30 16.92
C PHE A 14 -7.88 15.90 16.34
N LEU A 15 -7.83 15.72 15.00
CA LEU A 15 -7.51 14.40 14.41
C LEU A 15 -6.10 14.29 13.82
N ILE A 16 -5.18 15.17 14.23
CA ILE A 16 -3.74 15.05 13.92
C ILE A 16 -2.98 14.36 15.08
N MET A 17 -3.62 14.16 16.24
CA MET A 17 -2.97 13.54 17.41
C MET A 17 -3.20 12.02 17.55
N GLN A 18 -4.13 11.42 16.79
CA GLN A 18 -4.36 9.97 16.86
C GLN A 18 -3.53 9.17 15.83
N THR A 19 -3.08 9.79 14.73
CA THR A 19 -2.20 9.14 13.74
C THR A 19 -0.76 8.98 14.25
N ALA A 20 -0.31 9.84 15.17
CA ALA A 20 1.03 9.74 15.76
C ALA A 20 1.19 8.59 16.78
N VAL A 21 0.09 8.16 17.43
CA VAL A 21 0.14 7.03 18.39
C VAL A 21 0.10 5.69 17.66
N PHE A 22 -0.65 5.58 16.55
CA PHE A 22 -0.77 4.31 15.80
C PHE A 22 0.49 3.93 15.00
N LEU A 23 1.31 4.90 14.55
CA LEU A 23 2.63 4.59 13.97
C LEU A 23 3.63 4.08 15.02
N ASN A 24 3.56 4.58 16.26
CA ASN A 24 4.47 4.17 17.35
C ASN A 24 4.12 2.80 17.95
N VAL A 25 2.86 2.35 17.86
CA VAL A 25 2.45 1.03 18.36
C VAL A 25 2.78 -0.09 17.37
N ASN A 26 2.72 0.16 16.06
CA ASN A 26 3.00 -0.86 15.04
C ASN A 26 4.50 -1.18 14.85
N ILE A 27 5.40 -0.23 15.17
CA ILE A 27 6.84 -0.52 15.17
C ILE A 27 7.22 -1.41 16.37
N LYS A 28 6.60 -1.22 17.54
CA LYS A 28 6.84 -2.06 18.72
C LYS A 28 6.37 -3.51 18.55
N LEU A 29 5.30 -3.74 17.79
CA LEU A 29 4.72 -5.09 17.64
C LEU A 29 5.50 -6.01 16.69
N LEU A 30 6.45 -5.47 15.90
CA LEU A 30 7.37 -6.26 15.07
C LEU A 30 8.65 -6.72 15.82
N PHE A 31 8.84 -6.31 17.08
CA PHE A 31 10.10 -6.51 17.83
C PHE A 31 9.94 -7.32 19.15
N ASN A 32 8.89 -8.14 19.29
CA ASN A 32 8.63 -8.92 20.51
C ASN A 32 9.54 -10.17 20.70
N SER A 33 10.71 -10.23 20.09
CA SER A 33 11.68 -11.31 20.37
C SER A 33 13.14 -10.85 20.39
N VAL A 34 13.40 -9.55 20.54
CA VAL A 34 14.77 -9.01 20.54
C VAL A 34 15.13 -8.57 21.96
N SER A 35 16.25 -9.10 22.47
CA SER A 35 16.82 -8.76 23.76
C SER A 35 17.12 -7.27 23.87
N ALA A 36 16.93 -6.70 25.06
CA ALA A 36 17.04 -5.26 25.34
C ALA A 36 18.42 -4.63 25.07
N GLN A 37 19.45 -5.43 24.75
CA GLN A 37 20.79 -4.96 24.41
C GLN A 37 20.97 -4.65 22.91
N ASP A 38 20.03 -5.04 22.05
CA ASP A 38 20.12 -4.84 20.59
C ASP A 38 19.35 -3.59 20.10
N ILE A 39 18.77 -2.81 21.01
CA ILE A 39 17.89 -1.65 20.71
C ILE A 39 18.70 -0.39 20.35
N SER A 40 19.93 -0.23 20.87
CA SER A 40 20.76 0.97 20.62
C SER A 40 21.25 1.11 19.18
N VAL A 41 21.22 0.03 18.39
CA VAL A 41 21.60 0.05 16.97
C VAL A 41 20.42 0.50 16.09
N PHE A 42 19.17 0.25 16.50
CA PHE A 42 17.98 0.55 15.71
C PHE A 42 17.41 1.95 15.92
N ASP A 43 17.59 2.53 17.12
CA ASP A 43 17.19 3.93 17.36
C ASP A 43 17.94 4.89 16.41
N ASN A 44 19.16 4.53 16.01
CA ASN A 44 19.94 5.25 15.02
C ASN A 44 19.44 5.08 13.57
N ILE A 45 18.68 4.02 13.24
CA ILE A 45 18.22 3.74 11.87
C ILE A 45 16.93 4.48 11.53
N ALA A 46 16.03 4.67 12.51
CA ALA A 46 14.82 5.46 12.32
C ALA A 46 15.13 6.95 12.03
N GLU A 47 16.27 7.44 12.51
CA GLU A 47 16.77 8.80 12.26
C GLU A 47 17.44 8.95 10.87
N ILE A 48 17.81 7.84 10.22
CA ILE A 48 18.44 7.78 8.89
C ILE A 48 17.40 7.71 7.75
N LEU A 49 16.13 7.40 8.04
CA LEU A 49 15.09 7.37 7.01
C LEU A 49 14.70 8.81 6.62
N PRO A 50 14.87 9.23 5.35
CA PRO A 50 14.55 10.59 4.95
C PRO A 50 13.06 10.88 5.16
N ARG A 51 12.76 11.96 5.89
CA ARG A 51 11.41 12.56 5.88
C ARG A 51 11.07 12.87 4.43
N LEU A 52 9.93 12.36 3.96
CA LEU A 52 9.43 12.65 2.62
C LEU A 52 9.26 14.18 2.46
N PRO A 53 9.61 14.74 1.30
CA PRO A 53 9.46 16.18 1.07
C PRO A 53 7.98 16.59 1.12
N ASP A 54 7.73 17.78 1.66
CA ASP A 54 6.41 18.40 1.70
C ASP A 54 5.84 18.55 0.26
N PRO A 55 4.52 18.36 0.08
CA PRO A 55 3.88 18.21 -1.23
C PRO A 55 3.91 19.46 -2.13
N GLU A 56 4.47 20.58 -1.68
CA GLU A 56 4.32 21.88 -2.35
C GLU A 56 5.35 22.14 -3.46
N ASN A 57 6.40 21.31 -3.60
CA ASN A 57 7.49 21.53 -4.59
C ASN A 57 7.74 20.33 -5.55
N GLY A 58 6.73 19.48 -5.77
CA GLY A 58 6.79 18.42 -6.78
C GLY A 58 6.61 18.96 -8.21
N PRO A 59 7.14 18.29 -9.25
CA PRO A 59 6.78 18.61 -10.64
C PRO A 59 5.25 18.59 -10.77
N ALA A 60 4.70 19.58 -11.49
CA ALA A 60 3.27 19.71 -11.75
C ALA A 60 2.66 18.34 -12.11
N PRO A 61 1.45 18.02 -11.61
CA PRO A 61 0.84 16.71 -11.80
C PRO A 61 0.87 16.37 -13.28
N VAL A 62 1.66 15.36 -13.62
CA VAL A 62 1.67 14.75 -14.95
C VAL A 62 0.23 14.37 -15.23
N ALA A 63 -0.34 14.95 -16.30
CA ALA A 63 -1.72 14.70 -16.71
C ALA A 63 -1.93 13.18 -16.79
N THR A 64 -2.60 12.63 -15.79
CA THR A 64 -3.00 11.23 -15.74
C THR A 64 -3.98 11.02 -16.87
N GLU A 65 -3.70 10.07 -17.76
CA GLU A 65 -4.65 9.67 -18.79
C GLU A 65 -5.98 9.33 -18.12
N ASN A 66 -7.02 10.07 -18.47
CA ASN A 66 -8.34 9.96 -17.86
C ASN A 66 -8.87 8.52 -17.99
N PHE A 67 -8.99 7.81 -16.87
CA PHE A 67 -9.52 6.45 -16.88
C PHE A 67 -10.96 6.43 -17.41
N ARG A 68 -11.19 5.62 -18.44
CA ARG A 68 -12.52 5.37 -18.98
C ARG A 68 -12.74 3.89 -19.17
N CYS A 69 -13.80 3.36 -18.57
CA CYS A 69 -14.19 1.98 -18.78
C CYS A 69 -14.93 1.80 -20.12
N GLY A 70 -14.92 0.60 -20.69
CA GLY A 70 -15.60 0.29 -21.96
C GLY A 70 -17.02 -0.28 -21.82
N CYS A 71 -17.65 -0.15 -20.64
CA CYS A 71 -18.98 -0.73 -20.41
C CYS A 71 -20.11 0.13 -21.00
N ARG A 72 -21.29 -0.47 -21.18
CA ARG A 72 -22.51 0.20 -21.67
C ARG A 72 -23.62 0.05 -20.62
N TYR A 73 -23.48 0.73 -19.49
CA TYR A 73 -24.55 0.78 -18.48
C TYR A 73 -25.45 1.97 -18.77
N ALA A 74 -26.75 1.73 -18.97
CA ALA A 74 -27.74 2.75 -19.35
C ALA A 74 -27.26 3.62 -20.52
N ASP A 75 -26.79 4.84 -20.24
CA ASP A 75 -26.46 5.88 -21.21
C ASP A 75 -24.95 6.06 -21.45
N GLY A 76 -24.10 5.18 -20.92
CA GLY A 76 -22.66 5.26 -21.18
C GLY A 76 -21.76 4.38 -20.29
N PRO A 77 -20.44 4.63 -20.33
CA PRO A 77 -19.51 3.98 -19.42
C PRO A 77 -19.73 4.44 -17.99
N CYS A 78 -19.85 3.49 -17.06
CA CYS A 78 -20.12 3.76 -15.64
C CYS A 78 -19.05 4.61 -14.94
N SER A 79 -17.86 4.73 -15.53
CA SER A 79 -16.82 5.65 -15.04
C SER A 79 -17.24 7.12 -15.15
N LEU A 80 -18.22 7.47 -16.00
CA LEU A 80 -18.76 8.84 -16.12
C LEU A 80 -19.73 9.23 -15.01
N MET A 81 -20.17 8.27 -14.19
CA MET A 81 -21.02 8.60 -13.03
C MET A 81 -20.25 9.31 -11.93
N PHE A 82 -18.91 9.30 -12.02
CA PHE A 82 -17.99 9.91 -11.08
C PHE A 82 -17.15 10.95 -11.81
N SER A 83 -16.84 12.06 -11.15
CA SER A 83 -15.82 12.99 -11.64
C SER A 83 -14.42 12.36 -11.54
N LEU A 84 -13.47 12.89 -12.31
CA LEU A 84 -12.09 12.40 -12.27
C LEU A 84 -11.45 12.61 -10.90
N GLU A 85 -11.67 13.78 -10.29
CA GLU A 85 -11.19 14.10 -8.94
C GLU A 85 -11.76 13.15 -7.88
N GLU A 86 -13.04 12.78 -7.99
CA GLU A 86 -13.65 11.80 -7.09
C GLU A 86 -13.03 10.41 -7.27
N LEU A 87 -12.85 9.94 -8.51
CA LEU A 87 -12.22 8.64 -8.79
C LEU A 87 -10.80 8.56 -8.25
N ASP A 88 -10.01 9.61 -8.46
CA ASP A 88 -8.65 9.70 -7.97
C ASP A 88 -8.61 9.78 -6.45
N GLY A 89 -9.49 10.57 -5.83
CA GLY A 89 -9.62 10.63 -4.37
C GLY A 89 -9.96 9.28 -3.75
N ILE A 90 -10.95 8.57 -4.30
CA ILE A 90 -11.32 7.21 -3.87
C ILE A 90 -10.12 6.26 -4.02
N ARG A 91 -9.42 6.34 -5.16
CA ARG A 91 -8.26 5.50 -5.44
C ARG A 91 -7.12 5.75 -4.46
N CYS A 92 -6.82 7.01 -4.15
CA CYS A 92 -5.83 7.36 -3.13
C CYS A 92 -6.19 6.77 -1.77
N CYS A 93 -7.44 6.89 -1.33
CA CYS A 93 -7.88 6.31 -0.05
C CYS A 93 -7.66 4.78 0.02
N TYR A 94 -7.94 4.04 -1.06
CA TYR A 94 -7.71 2.59 -1.09
C TYR A 94 -6.23 2.20 -1.21
N LEU A 95 -5.41 3.03 -1.84
CA LEU A 95 -3.96 2.82 -1.94
C LEU A 95 -3.22 3.11 -0.63
N GLU A 96 -3.78 3.98 0.22
CA GLU A 96 -3.26 4.27 1.56
C GLU A 96 -3.48 3.10 2.54
N MET A 97 -4.50 2.26 2.31
CA MET A 97 -4.80 1.12 3.19
C MET A 97 -3.71 0.04 3.11
N ASN A 98 -3.48 -0.64 4.23
CA ASN A 98 -2.62 -1.83 4.21
C ASN A 98 -3.27 -2.93 3.37
N ARG A 99 -2.46 -3.86 2.86
CA ARG A 99 -2.91 -4.94 1.97
C ARG A 99 -4.04 -5.79 2.58
N GLU A 100 -3.96 -6.08 3.87
CA GLU A 100 -4.97 -6.89 4.58
C GLU A 100 -6.28 -6.13 4.76
N GLU A 101 -6.20 -4.85 5.11
CA GLU A 101 -7.36 -3.96 5.25
C GLU A 101 -8.07 -3.76 3.91
N LEU A 102 -7.30 -3.54 2.84
CA LEU A 102 -7.80 -3.43 1.48
C LEU A 102 -8.52 -4.72 1.05
N ASP A 103 -7.94 -5.88 1.35
CA ASP A 103 -8.56 -7.17 1.06
C ASP A 103 -9.90 -7.32 1.80
N ILE A 104 -9.96 -6.96 3.08
CA ILE A 104 -11.21 -6.98 3.87
C ILE A 104 -12.25 -6.01 3.29
N ALA A 105 -11.85 -4.78 2.95
CA ALA A 105 -12.74 -3.77 2.38
C ALA A 105 -13.35 -4.23 1.05
N ILE A 106 -12.55 -4.85 0.18
CA ILE A 106 -13.01 -5.44 -1.07
C ILE A 106 -13.96 -6.61 -0.81
N LEU A 107 -13.63 -7.51 0.13
CA LEU A 107 -14.48 -8.65 0.49
C LEU A 107 -15.84 -8.19 1.03
N ALA A 108 -15.86 -7.13 1.84
CA ALA A 108 -17.09 -6.53 2.35
C ALA A 108 -17.95 -6.00 1.20
N GLN A 109 -17.39 -5.27 0.23
CA GLN A 109 -18.15 -4.79 -0.92
C GLN A 109 -18.61 -5.92 -1.85
N LEU A 110 -17.79 -6.97 -2.04
CA LEU A 110 -18.19 -8.17 -2.78
C LEU A 110 -19.39 -8.86 -2.12
N SER A 111 -19.47 -8.85 -0.79
CA SER A 111 -20.57 -9.48 -0.05
C SER A 111 -21.93 -8.90 -0.42
N CYS A 112 -22.00 -7.60 -0.69
CA CYS A 112 -23.22 -6.91 -1.07
C CYS A 112 -23.73 -7.35 -2.46
N GLY A 113 -22.84 -7.80 -3.35
CA GLY A 113 -23.16 -8.12 -4.75
C GLY A 113 -23.13 -9.61 -5.10
N MET A 114 -22.89 -10.49 -4.12
CA MET A 114 -22.74 -11.93 -4.34
C MET A 114 -23.88 -12.73 -3.71
N HIS A 115 -24.71 -13.32 -4.56
CA HIS A 115 -25.81 -14.17 -4.11
C HIS A 115 -25.39 -15.64 -3.96
N MET A 116 -25.17 -16.11 -2.74
CA MET A 116 -24.59 -17.44 -2.47
C MET A 116 -25.56 -18.63 -2.58
N SER A 117 -26.82 -18.42 -3.02
CA SER A 117 -27.75 -19.54 -3.18
C SER A 117 -27.25 -20.57 -4.19
N LYS A 118 -27.47 -21.85 -3.86
CA LYS A 118 -27.19 -22.99 -4.75
C LYS A 118 -28.21 -23.09 -5.89
N ILE A 119 -29.38 -22.49 -5.72
CA ILE A 119 -30.51 -22.55 -6.64
C ILE A 119 -30.71 -21.17 -7.28
N THR A 120 -30.92 -21.12 -8.59
CA THR A 120 -31.28 -19.88 -9.31
C THR A 120 -32.73 -19.52 -9.03
N SER A 121 -33.00 -18.28 -8.62
CA SER A 121 -34.38 -17.77 -8.53
C SER A 121 -34.83 -17.25 -9.89
N HIS A 122 -35.73 -17.99 -10.55
CA HIS A 122 -36.36 -17.56 -11.78
C HIS A 122 -37.87 -17.39 -11.55
N GLY A 123 -38.27 -16.26 -10.99
CA GLY A 123 -39.69 -15.89 -10.82
C GLY A 123 -40.55 -17.04 -10.26
N ARG A 124 -41.62 -17.40 -10.99
CA ARG A 124 -42.59 -18.43 -10.62
C ARG A 124 -42.17 -19.89 -10.90
N LYS A 125 -41.01 -20.14 -11.51
CA LYS A 125 -40.55 -21.50 -11.85
C LYS A 125 -39.60 -22.04 -10.78
N GLU A 126 -39.64 -23.36 -10.58
CA GLU A 126 -38.66 -24.05 -9.73
C GLU A 126 -37.24 -23.77 -10.24
N GLY A 127 -36.38 -23.41 -9.30
CA GLY A 127 -35.03 -22.97 -9.63
C GLY A 127 -34.12 -24.13 -10.02
N THR A 128 -33.31 -23.92 -11.05
CA THR A 128 -32.25 -24.87 -11.43
C THR A 128 -31.01 -24.72 -10.55
N PRO A 129 -30.16 -25.76 -10.44
CA PRO A 129 -28.87 -25.62 -9.78
C PRO A 129 -28.01 -24.58 -10.49
N ARG A 130 -27.44 -23.66 -9.72
CA ARG A 130 -26.67 -22.54 -10.25
C ARG A 130 -25.30 -23.01 -10.75
N LYS A 131 -25.08 -22.90 -12.07
CA LYS A 131 -23.81 -23.27 -12.73
C LYS A 131 -22.67 -22.26 -12.52
N THR A 132 -22.98 -20.98 -12.35
CA THR A 132 -21.98 -19.92 -12.15
C THR A 132 -22.52 -18.84 -11.24
N GLN A 133 -21.69 -18.40 -10.29
CA GLN A 133 -21.99 -17.25 -9.44
C GLN A 133 -21.59 -15.96 -10.14
N ARG A 134 -22.58 -15.15 -10.51
CA ARG A 134 -22.36 -13.77 -10.99
C ARG A 134 -22.06 -12.87 -9.80
N THR A 135 -21.07 -12.00 -9.97
CA THR A 135 -20.71 -10.97 -9.00
C THR A 135 -21.08 -9.62 -9.58
N ASP A 136 -22.02 -8.92 -8.96
CA ASP A 136 -22.31 -7.54 -9.31
C ASP A 136 -21.48 -6.61 -8.41
N PHE A 137 -20.85 -5.59 -8.99
CA PHE A 137 -20.00 -4.66 -8.25
C PHE A 137 -20.79 -3.39 -7.95
N PHE A 138 -20.65 -2.88 -6.74
CA PHE A 138 -21.35 -1.68 -6.29
C PHE A 138 -20.37 -0.72 -5.61
N HIS A 139 -20.62 0.57 -5.79
CA HIS A 139 -19.95 1.64 -5.07
C HIS A 139 -20.99 2.71 -4.73
N HIS A 140 -21.10 3.05 -3.44
CA HIS A 140 -22.14 3.96 -2.90
C HIS A 140 -23.56 3.68 -3.42
N GLY A 141 -23.93 2.40 -3.55
CA GLY A 141 -25.26 1.98 -4.04
C GLY A 141 -25.42 2.01 -5.55
N GLN A 142 -24.46 2.52 -6.31
CA GLN A 142 -24.46 2.49 -7.77
C GLN A 142 -23.76 1.23 -8.30
N ARG A 143 -24.32 0.61 -9.33
CA ARG A 143 -23.73 -0.56 -9.97
C ARG A 143 -22.61 -0.14 -10.90
N ILE A 144 -21.43 -0.70 -10.70
CA ILE A 144 -20.23 -0.40 -11.51
C ILE A 144 -19.75 -1.63 -12.27
N CYS A 145 -18.98 -1.40 -13.33
CA CYS A 145 -18.35 -2.47 -14.07
C CYS A 145 -17.08 -2.96 -13.34
N ARG A 146 -16.61 -4.13 -13.76
CA ARG A 146 -15.44 -4.76 -13.18
C ARG A 146 -14.15 -3.94 -13.37
N ASP A 147 -14.04 -3.21 -14.48
CA ASP A 147 -12.85 -2.39 -14.76
C ASP A 147 -12.81 -1.14 -13.87
N THR A 148 -13.94 -0.45 -13.72
CA THR A 148 -14.06 0.68 -12.79
C THR A 148 -13.79 0.24 -11.35
N PHE A 149 -14.30 -0.92 -10.94
CA PHE A 149 -13.99 -1.50 -9.63
C PHE A 149 -12.48 -1.71 -9.44
N LYS A 150 -11.80 -2.34 -10.40
CA LYS A 150 -10.33 -2.53 -10.32
C LYS A 150 -9.58 -1.19 -10.23
N HIS A 151 -10.03 -0.20 -11.00
CA HIS A 151 -9.42 1.11 -11.03
C HIS A 151 -9.58 1.87 -9.72
N MET A 152 -10.79 1.94 -9.17
CA MET A 152 -11.07 2.56 -7.88
C MET A 152 -10.25 1.93 -6.75
N HIS A 153 -10.09 0.60 -6.75
CA HIS A 153 -9.43 -0.11 -5.66
C HIS A 153 -7.93 -0.32 -5.84
N GLY A 154 -7.36 0.13 -6.96
CA GLY A 154 -5.92 -0.05 -7.21
C GLY A 154 -5.48 -1.51 -7.41
N ILE A 155 -6.37 -2.40 -7.84
CA ILE A 155 -6.09 -3.84 -7.90
C ILE A 155 -6.03 -4.39 -9.33
N GLY A 156 -5.18 -5.41 -9.51
CA GLY A 156 -5.13 -6.21 -10.73
C GLY A 156 -6.26 -7.24 -10.84
N GLN A 157 -6.46 -7.75 -12.06
CA GLN A 157 -7.45 -8.78 -12.37
C GLN A 157 -7.24 -10.07 -11.55
N ASP A 158 -6.00 -10.51 -11.39
CA ASP A 158 -5.66 -11.74 -10.66
C ASP A 158 -5.96 -11.62 -9.18
N LYS A 159 -5.66 -10.46 -8.58
CA LYS A 159 -6.00 -10.18 -7.19
C LYS A 159 -7.52 -10.23 -6.98
N LEU A 160 -8.29 -9.59 -7.85
CA LEU A 160 -9.75 -9.65 -7.78
C LEU A 160 -10.29 -11.09 -7.93
N ASN A 161 -9.75 -11.86 -8.88
CA ASN A 161 -10.11 -13.28 -9.04
C ASN A 161 -9.81 -14.11 -7.79
N ALA A 162 -8.64 -13.87 -7.17
CA ALA A 162 -8.24 -14.55 -5.94
C ALA A 162 -9.17 -14.20 -4.77
N LEU A 163 -9.57 -12.93 -4.63
CA LEU A 163 -10.50 -12.48 -3.59
C LEU A 163 -11.90 -13.06 -3.78
N ILE A 164 -12.42 -13.10 -5.01
CA ILE A 164 -13.70 -13.74 -5.30
C ILE A 164 -13.68 -15.24 -4.97
N LYS A 165 -12.58 -15.94 -5.28
CA LYS A 165 -12.40 -17.36 -4.92
C LYS A 165 -12.35 -17.53 -3.40
N HIS A 166 -11.57 -16.70 -2.72
CA HIS A 166 -11.45 -16.70 -1.27
C HIS A 166 -12.80 -16.50 -0.59
N TYR A 167 -13.55 -15.47 -1.01
CA TYR A 167 -14.87 -15.14 -0.45
C TYR A 167 -15.84 -16.33 -0.53
N LYS A 168 -15.84 -17.08 -1.63
CA LYS A 168 -16.74 -18.23 -1.82
C LYS A 168 -16.50 -19.36 -0.82
N VAL A 169 -15.29 -19.49 -0.29
CA VAL A 169 -14.91 -20.58 0.62
C VAL A 169 -14.87 -20.10 2.07
N ASN A 170 -14.27 -18.93 2.30
CA ASN A 170 -13.90 -18.44 3.63
C ASN A 170 -14.72 -17.21 4.09
N GLY A 171 -15.55 -16.64 3.21
CA GLY A 171 -16.33 -15.43 3.50
C GLY A 171 -15.46 -14.16 3.66
N ILE A 172 -15.89 -13.27 4.55
CA ILE A 172 -15.19 -12.01 4.87
C ILE A 172 -14.15 -12.28 5.97
N THR A 173 -13.04 -12.88 5.57
CA THR A 173 -11.89 -13.13 6.44
C THR A 173 -10.61 -12.58 5.78
N PRO A 174 -9.62 -12.14 6.56
CA PRO A 174 -8.35 -11.66 6.00
C PRO A 174 -7.68 -12.79 5.22
N ARG A 175 -7.35 -12.52 3.96
CA ARG A 175 -6.67 -13.49 3.12
C ARG A 175 -5.20 -13.59 3.54
N GLN A 176 -4.83 -14.68 4.21
CA GLN A 176 -3.41 -14.95 4.48
C GLN A 176 -2.70 -15.38 3.20
N HIS A 177 -1.57 -14.74 2.91
CA HIS A 177 -0.69 -15.16 1.82
C HIS A 177 0.03 -16.46 2.20
N GLY A 178 0.12 -17.44 1.30
CA GLY A 178 0.78 -18.72 1.57
C GLY A 178 2.24 -18.60 1.99
N ASN A 179 2.91 -17.52 1.60
CA ASN A 179 4.30 -17.23 1.98
C ASN A 179 4.45 -16.48 3.32
N ALA A 180 3.37 -16.11 4.02
CA ALA A 180 3.47 -15.29 5.23
C ALA A 180 4.27 -15.96 6.38
N LYS A 181 4.40 -17.29 6.35
CA LYS A 181 5.15 -18.07 7.36
C LYS A 181 6.40 -18.76 6.81
N ARG A 182 6.76 -18.50 5.54
CA ARG A 182 7.88 -19.19 4.89
C ARG A 182 8.91 -18.18 4.45
N LEU A 183 10.09 -18.26 5.05
CA LEU A 183 11.26 -17.52 4.59
C LEU A 183 11.56 -17.94 3.14
N PRO A 184 11.76 -17.01 2.19
CA PRO A 184 12.11 -17.38 0.84
C PRO A 184 13.45 -18.14 0.84
N SER A 185 13.61 -19.10 -0.07
CA SER A 185 14.82 -19.94 -0.13
C SER A 185 16.11 -19.15 -0.29
N ASN A 186 16.00 -17.93 -0.82
CA ASN A 186 17.11 -17.03 -1.10
C ASN A 186 17.24 -15.91 -0.06
N ALA A 187 16.56 -16.00 1.09
CA ALA A 187 16.75 -15.04 2.16
C ALA A 187 18.14 -15.19 2.75
N LEU A 188 18.85 -14.06 2.86
CA LEU A 188 20.09 -13.97 3.62
C LEU A 188 19.79 -14.10 5.12
N LYS A 189 20.76 -14.64 5.86
CA LYS A 189 20.67 -14.68 7.33
C LYS A 189 20.74 -13.25 7.88
N MET A 190 20.24 -13.06 9.10
CA MET A 190 20.30 -11.77 9.78
C MET A 190 21.75 -11.26 9.92
N GLU A 191 22.67 -12.17 10.23
CA GLU A 191 24.12 -11.93 10.30
C GLU A 191 24.68 -11.41 8.97
N ASP A 192 24.34 -12.06 7.87
CA ASP A 192 24.78 -11.66 6.52
C ASP A 192 24.23 -10.27 6.15
N ASN A 193 22.99 -9.96 6.52
CA ASN A 193 22.40 -8.64 6.29
C ASN A 193 23.12 -7.55 7.09
N ALA A 194 23.44 -7.81 8.37
CA ALA A 194 24.21 -6.89 9.19
C ALA A 194 25.61 -6.68 8.63
N PHE A 195 26.27 -7.76 8.19
CA PHE A 195 27.58 -7.69 7.54
C PHE A 195 27.54 -6.85 6.26
N VAL A 196 26.55 -7.06 5.39
CA VAL A 196 26.40 -6.28 4.15
C VAL A 196 26.11 -4.80 4.44
N ALA A 197 25.27 -4.49 5.43
CA ALA A 197 25.00 -3.12 5.84
C ALA A 197 26.27 -2.42 6.35
N HIS A 198 27.02 -3.07 7.24
CA HIS A 198 28.29 -2.56 7.76
C HIS A 198 29.34 -2.38 6.64
N PHE A 199 29.43 -3.35 5.73
CA PHE A 199 30.29 -3.24 4.55
C PHE A 199 29.95 -2.02 3.68
N LEU A 200 28.66 -1.81 3.39
CA LEU A 200 28.20 -0.68 2.57
C LEU A 200 28.49 0.67 3.26
N LEU A 201 28.27 0.76 4.57
CA LEU A 201 28.58 1.96 5.34
C LEU A 201 30.07 2.28 5.32
N ASN A 202 30.93 1.29 5.58
CA ASN A 202 32.39 1.49 5.55
C ASN A 202 32.91 1.84 4.16
N TYR A 203 32.36 1.19 3.13
CA TYR A 203 32.70 1.50 1.74
C TYR A 203 32.28 2.92 1.34
N ALA A 204 31.07 3.35 1.75
CA ALA A 204 30.59 4.70 1.52
C ALA A 204 31.37 5.76 2.30
N GLU A 205 31.88 5.44 3.50
CA GLU A 205 32.73 6.35 4.26
C GLU A 205 34.06 6.59 3.56
N THR A 206 34.67 5.53 3.03
CA THR A 206 36.01 5.59 2.42
C THR A 206 36.00 6.14 1.00
N HIS A 207 34.95 5.80 0.23
CA HIS A 207 34.90 6.07 -1.22
C HIS A 207 33.72 6.92 -1.67
N GLY A 208 32.79 7.24 -0.77
CA GLY A 208 31.63 8.06 -1.08
C GLY A 208 32.04 9.51 -1.36
N MET A 209 31.59 10.04 -2.48
CA MET A 209 31.73 11.46 -2.80
C MET A 209 30.51 12.22 -2.31
N HIS A 210 30.74 13.31 -1.58
CA HIS A 210 29.69 14.25 -1.24
C HIS A 210 29.26 14.99 -2.51
N LEU A 211 27.96 15.30 -2.62
CA LEU A 211 27.46 16.09 -3.74
C LEU A 211 28.12 17.48 -3.73
N PRO A 212 28.85 17.86 -4.80
CA PRO A 212 29.47 19.18 -4.89
C PRO A 212 28.41 20.19 -5.32
N GLY A 213 27.53 20.60 -4.41
CA GLY A 213 26.61 21.71 -4.67
C GLY A 213 25.24 21.61 -3.99
N ARG A 214 24.65 22.78 -3.80
CA ARG A 214 23.28 22.95 -3.33
C ARG A 214 22.31 22.67 -4.49
N VAL A 215 21.61 21.54 -4.43
CA VAL A 215 20.48 21.27 -5.33
C VAL A 215 19.25 22.01 -4.79
N PRO A 216 18.65 22.97 -5.53
CA PRO A 216 17.44 23.64 -5.09
C PRO A 216 16.33 22.62 -4.80
N GLY A 217 15.69 22.71 -3.62
CA GLY A 217 14.60 21.82 -3.21
C GLY A 217 15.02 20.48 -2.58
N TYR A 218 16.32 20.21 -2.41
CA TYR A 218 16.79 18.95 -1.83
C TYR A 218 17.96 19.17 -0.86
N TRP A 219 17.64 19.35 0.42
CA TRP A 219 18.62 19.53 1.50
C TRP A 219 18.96 18.17 2.13
N ARG A 220 19.89 17.43 1.51
CA ARG A 220 20.46 16.21 2.10
C ARG A 220 21.98 16.26 2.04
N ALA A 221 22.59 16.83 3.08
CA ALA A 221 24.05 16.90 3.23
C ALA A 221 24.67 15.51 3.44
N ASP A 222 23.89 14.57 3.97
CA ASP A 222 24.34 13.22 4.34
C ASP A 222 24.34 12.24 3.15
N LEU A 223 23.93 12.70 1.96
CA LEU A 223 23.87 11.85 0.78
C LEU A 223 25.27 11.68 0.15
N LYS A 224 25.86 10.50 0.35
CA LYS A 224 27.13 10.10 -0.26
C LYS A 224 26.88 9.33 -1.55
N LEU A 225 27.49 9.76 -2.65
CA LEU A 225 27.47 9.06 -3.92
C LEU A 225 28.59 8.04 -3.98
N LEU A 226 28.25 6.78 -4.23
CA LEU A 226 29.26 5.75 -4.47
C LEU A 226 29.88 5.89 -5.87
N PRO A 227 31.17 5.56 -6.04
CA PRO A 227 31.83 5.59 -7.34
C PRO A 227 31.15 4.63 -8.33
N THR A 228 30.74 5.13 -9.49
CA THR A 228 30.10 4.33 -10.55
C THR A 228 31.10 3.63 -11.47
N ASN A 229 32.39 3.94 -11.34
CA ASN A 229 33.47 3.40 -12.16
C ASN A 229 33.96 2.00 -11.71
N CYS A 230 33.39 1.45 -10.63
CA CYS A 230 33.77 0.15 -10.08
C CYS A 230 32.63 -0.85 -10.25
N THR A 231 32.95 -2.07 -10.70
CA THR A 231 31.97 -3.16 -10.68
C THR A 231 31.83 -3.72 -9.26
N LYS A 232 30.65 -4.25 -8.91
CA LYS A 232 30.39 -4.90 -7.61
C LYS A 232 31.48 -5.91 -7.22
N ARG A 233 31.95 -6.71 -8.20
CA ARG A 233 33.03 -7.70 -8.00
C ARG A 233 34.34 -7.03 -7.58
N ARG A 234 34.73 -5.94 -8.25
CA ARG A 234 35.97 -5.22 -7.95
C ARG A 234 35.93 -4.63 -6.55
N VAL A 235 34.80 -4.00 -6.19
CA VAL A 235 34.57 -3.46 -4.85
C VAL A 235 34.76 -4.54 -3.79
N TYR A 236 34.10 -5.70 -3.96
CA TYR A 236 34.23 -6.82 -3.03
C TYR A 236 35.68 -7.32 -2.92
N MET A 237 36.39 -7.51 -4.03
CA MET A 237 37.77 -7.99 -4.01
C MET A 237 38.76 -7.02 -3.37
N THR A 238 38.50 -5.71 -3.45
CA THR A 238 39.40 -4.69 -2.90
C THR A 238 39.15 -4.41 -1.42
N THR A 239 37.93 -4.63 -0.93
CA THR A 239 37.51 -4.16 0.41
C THR A 239 36.97 -5.24 1.34
N ALA A 240 36.72 -6.46 0.86
CA ALA A 240 36.37 -7.56 1.74
C ALA A 240 37.63 -8.07 2.48
N PRO A 241 37.54 -8.33 3.79
CA PRO A 241 38.60 -9.03 4.50
C PRO A 241 38.78 -10.44 3.89
N PRO A 242 40.01 -10.98 3.84
CA PRO A 242 40.24 -12.33 3.35
C PRO A 242 39.39 -13.30 4.16
N LEU A 243 38.60 -14.13 3.47
CA LEU A 243 37.88 -15.23 4.08
C LEU A 243 38.93 -16.19 4.67
N LEU A 244 39.04 -16.22 6.00
CA LEU A 244 39.79 -17.24 6.74
C LEU A 244 39.06 -18.58 6.66
#